data_AF-A0A1G1CHA7-F1
#
_entry.id   AF-A0A1G1CHA7-F1
#
_cell.length_a   1.000
_cell.length_b   1.000
_cell.length_c   1.000
_cell.angle_alpha   90.00
_cell.angle_beta   90.00
_cell.angle_gamma   90.00
#
_symmetry.space_group_name_H-M   'P 1'
#
loop_
_entity.id
_entity.type
_entity.pdbx_description
1 polymer ?
#
loop_
_entity_poly.entity_id
_entity_poly.type
_entity_poly.pdbx_seq_one_letter_code
_entity_poly.pdbx_strand_id
1 'polypeptide(L)'
;MSAGAHLSLLVLGQEPGIRGAVVKYGCAFIRDLPGYFGGYFGPITLSPKDQQDAWLDVLDPKHGIPRYRSSVLMLSGTDDIFFWMPIVLYTWRAIPSPKALLMLPNDNHSQVGNEEIPLRYYRSLLGTAPAFPTLSAPTTAPRDDRLALTVQVAGPSAIKQVAYWVKRMPVGKFQFGKTEGAKWESFPAAQTGAAWEARVPAPADAASALLIITSGSDPNETVWVDDIFFGEVP
;
A
#
# COMPACT_ATOMS: atom_id res chain seq x y z
N MET A 1 7.92 13.28 1.14
CA MET A 1 7.99 12.86 2.55
C MET A 1 8.67 11.50 2.60
N SER A 2 9.49 11.25 3.63
CA SER A 2 10.37 10.09 3.81
C SER A 2 10.67 10.01 5.33
N ALA A 3 11.80 10.50 5.82
CA ALA A 3 12.04 10.69 7.26
C ALA A 3 10.92 11.45 8.01
N GLY A 4 10.31 12.47 7.38
CA GLY A 4 9.15 13.19 7.96
C GLY A 4 7.89 12.31 8.14
N ALA A 5 7.76 11.21 7.39
CA ALA A 5 6.66 10.26 7.52
C ALA A 5 6.79 9.45 8.81
N HIS A 6 8.02 9.07 9.19
CA HIS A 6 8.32 8.44 10.47
C HIS A 6 7.93 9.34 11.65
N LEU A 7 8.35 10.61 11.62
CA LEU A 7 8.00 11.59 12.65
C LEU A 7 6.49 11.80 12.71
N SER A 8 5.82 11.85 11.55
CA SER A 8 4.37 11.96 11.49
C SER A 8 3.69 10.78 12.19
N LEU A 9 4.11 9.54 11.89
CA LEU A 9 3.60 8.33 12.56
C LEU A 9 3.82 8.40 14.08
N LEU A 10 5.01 8.81 14.55
CA LEU A 10 5.25 9.00 15.99
C LEU A 10 4.26 9.98 16.63
N VAL A 11 4.03 11.13 15.99
CA VAL A 11 3.12 12.17 16.50
C VAL A 11 1.67 11.65 16.59
N LEU A 12 1.21 10.87 15.61
CA LEU A 12 -0.16 10.31 15.63
C LEU A 12 -0.43 9.39 16.83
N GLY A 13 0.62 8.78 17.40
CA GLY A 13 0.52 7.97 18.60
C GLY A 13 0.43 8.77 19.90
N GLN A 14 0.77 10.06 19.86
CA GLN A 14 0.82 10.94 21.03
C GLN A 14 -0.27 12.01 21.01
N GLU A 15 -0.73 12.42 19.82
CA GLU A 15 -1.65 13.55 19.64
C GLU A 15 -3.04 13.10 19.19
N PRO A 16 -3.95 12.76 20.14
CA PRO A 16 -5.31 12.29 19.79
C PRO A 16 -6.18 13.35 19.13
N GLY A 17 -5.79 14.63 19.18
CA GLY A 17 -6.51 15.74 18.54
C GLY A 17 -6.37 15.76 17.00
N ILE A 18 -5.42 15.04 16.43
CA ILE A 18 -5.25 14.97 14.97
C ILE A 18 -6.38 14.12 14.38
N ARG A 19 -7.23 14.73 13.55
CA ARG A 19 -8.37 14.04 12.92
C ARG A 19 -8.00 13.24 11.69
N GLY A 20 -6.97 13.68 10.96
CA GLY A 20 -6.50 12.97 9.79
C GLY A 20 -5.08 13.32 9.43
N ALA A 21 -4.38 12.36 8.85
CA ALA A 21 -3.01 12.49 8.44
C ALA A 21 -2.76 11.77 7.11
N VAL A 22 -1.76 12.26 6.39
CA VAL A 22 -1.25 11.65 5.17
C VAL A 22 0.23 11.38 5.39
N VAL A 23 0.63 10.12 5.25
CA VAL A 23 1.98 9.63 5.53
C VAL A 23 2.51 9.05 4.22
N LYS A 24 3.48 9.73 3.59
CA LYS A 24 4.07 9.28 2.31
C LYS A 24 5.49 8.79 2.52
N TYR A 25 5.77 7.58 2.04
CA TYR A 25 6.99 6.80 2.23
C TYR A 25 7.41 6.76 3.70
N GLY A 26 6.67 5.98 4.48
CA GLY A 26 6.89 5.82 5.91
C GLY A 26 6.41 4.46 6.37
N CYS A 27 7.06 3.93 7.40
CA CYS A 27 6.66 2.70 8.05
C CYS A 27 7.01 2.76 9.55
N ALA A 28 6.43 1.84 10.30
CA ALA A 28 6.86 1.44 11.62
C ALA A 28 7.56 0.07 11.52
N PHE A 29 7.86 -0.55 12.66
CA PHE A 29 8.38 -1.92 12.71
C PHE A 29 9.69 -2.07 11.94
N ILE A 30 10.56 -1.06 12.07
CA ILE A 30 11.73 -0.81 11.21
C ILE A 30 12.67 -2.03 11.11
N ARG A 31 12.70 -2.88 12.15
CA ARG A 31 13.52 -4.10 12.23
C ARG A 31 12.75 -5.36 12.57
N ASP A 32 11.43 -5.28 12.74
CA ASP A 32 10.67 -6.39 13.32
C ASP A 32 10.33 -7.46 12.28
N LEU A 33 10.47 -7.15 10.98
CA LEU A 33 10.18 -8.07 9.89
C LEU A 33 11.49 -8.56 9.24
N PRO A 34 11.96 -9.80 9.54
CA PRO A 34 13.22 -10.33 9.02
C PRO A 34 13.28 -10.31 7.49
N GLY A 35 14.39 -9.83 6.94
CA GLY A 35 14.60 -9.77 5.48
C GLY A 35 13.96 -8.57 4.78
N TYR A 36 13.24 -7.70 5.50
CA TYR A 36 12.64 -6.49 4.96
C TYR A 36 13.21 -5.24 5.62
N PHE A 37 13.30 -4.16 4.85
CA PHE A 37 13.91 -2.92 5.28
C PHE A 37 12.89 -1.79 5.40
N GLY A 38 12.90 -1.09 6.54
CA GLY A 38 12.20 0.17 6.77
C GLY A 38 13.20 1.30 7.01
N GLY A 39 13.15 2.34 6.20
CA GLY A 39 14.25 3.30 6.10
C GLY A 39 14.02 4.57 6.90
N TYR A 40 14.73 4.73 8.01
CA TYR A 40 15.07 6.07 8.54
C TYR A 40 16.56 6.41 8.29
N PHE A 41 17.22 5.49 7.60
CA PHE A 41 18.49 4.96 8.06
C PHE A 41 19.05 4.05 6.94
N GLY A 42 19.26 4.59 5.73
CA GLY A 42 20.17 3.92 4.78
C GLY A 42 21.42 3.46 5.55
N PRO A 43 22.02 2.30 5.21
CA PRO A 43 22.77 1.45 6.15
C PRO A 43 23.46 2.30 7.22
N ILE A 44 22.89 2.33 8.43
CA ILE A 44 23.37 3.20 9.51
C ILE A 44 24.75 2.71 9.89
N THR A 45 25.76 3.23 9.21
CA THR A 45 27.16 3.09 9.56
C THR A 45 27.59 4.17 10.56
N LEU A 46 26.69 5.12 10.86
CA LEU A 46 26.95 6.29 11.71
C LEU A 46 26.76 6.02 13.21
N SER A 47 26.22 4.87 13.60
CA SER A 47 26.00 4.49 14.99
C SER A 47 26.09 2.97 15.14
N PRO A 48 26.62 2.43 16.24
CA PRO A 48 26.57 1.00 16.56
C PRO A 48 25.14 0.41 16.61
N LYS A 49 25.00 -0.89 16.34
CA LYS A 49 23.69 -1.57 16.26
C LYS A 49 22.87 -1.46 17.54
N ASP A 50 23.50 -1.62 18.69
CA ASP A 50 22.89 -1.51 20.02
C ASP A 50 22.30 -0.12 20.28
N GLN A 51 22.97 0.95 19.83
CA GLN A 51 22.44 2.31 19.94
C GLN A 51 21.24 2.55 19.03
N GLN A 52 21.25 1.96 17.83
CA GLN A 52 20.10 2.00 16.92
C GLN A 52 18.91 1.24 17.51
N ASP A 53 19.16 0.08 18.12
CA ASP A 53 18.13 -0.72 18.78
C ASP A 53 17.56 0.05 19.98
N ALA A 54 18.40 0.68 20.82
CA ALA A 54 17.95 1.54 21.91
C ALA A 54 17.12 2.75 21.43
N TRP A 55 17.44 3.32 20.26
CA TRP A 55 16.63 4.37 19.65
C TRP A 55 15.27 3.83 19.21
N LEU A 56 15.23 2.67 18.53
CA LEU A 56 13.99 2.03 18.06
C LEU A 56 13.10 1.53 19.20
N ASP A 57 13.68 1.16 20.34
CA ASP A 57 12.94 0.77 21.54
C ASP A 57 12.02 1.87 22.06
N VAL A 58 12.29 3.13 21.71
CA VAL A 58 11.47 4.28 22.13
C VAL A 58 10.82 4.99 20.94
N LEU A 59 11.53 5.10 19.82
CA LEU A 59 11.19 5.98 18.70
C LEU A 59 10.79 5.21 17.43
N ASP A 60 10.50 3.92 17.52
CA ASP A 60 9.73 3.23 16.48
C ASP A 60 8.22 3.57 16.63
N PRO A 61 7.53 3.99 15.55
CA PRO A 61 6.11 4.31 15.63
C PRO A 61 5.22 3.14 16.08
N LYS A 62 5.69 1.89 16.04
CA LYS A 62 4.97 0.71 16.53
C LYS A 62 4.45 0.86 17.96
N HIS A 63 5.17 1.60 18.81
CA HIS A 63 4.78 1.85 20.20
C HIS A 63 3.61 2.83 20.35
N GLY A 64 3.36 3.64 19.31
CA GLY A 64 2.26 4.60 19.23
C GLY A 64 1.04 4.07 18.48
N ILE A 65 1.25 3.20 17.47
CA ILE A 65 0.21 2.73 16.54
C ILE A 65 -1.09 2.27 17.23
N PRO A 66 -1.08 1.42 18.29
CA PRO A 66 -2.31 0.99 18.96
C PRO A 66 -3.17 2.13 19.53
N ARG A 67 -2.56 3.30 19.77
CA ARG A 67 -3.22 4.50 20.31
C ARG A 67 -3.77 5.42 19.24
N TYR A 68 -3.54 5.16 17.95
CA TYR A 68 -4.01 6.05 16.88
C TYR A 68 -5.52 6.25 16.94
N ARG A 69 -5.94 7.50 16.72
CA ARG A 69 -7.34 7.94 16.61
C ARG A 69 -7.62 8.66 15.30
N SER A 70 -6.58 9.12 14.61
CA SER A 70 -6.66 9.82 13.33
C SER A 70 -7.05 8.89 12.18
N SER A 71 -7.75 9.43 11.18
CA SER A 71 -7.82 8.77 9.87
C SER A 71 -6.44 8.85 9.19
N VAL A 72 -5.87 7.74 8.74
CA VAL A 72 -4.52 7.73 8.13
C VAL A 72 -4.56 7.28 6.68
N LEU A 73 -4.09 8.13 5.77
CA LEU A 73 -3.75 7.74 4.41
C LEU A 73 -2.24 7.48 4.32
N MET A 74 -1.86 6.24 4.02
CA MET A 74 -0.48 5.88 3.72
C MET A 74 -0.25 5.88 2.21
N LEU A 75 0.86 6.47 1.74
CA LEU A 75 1.31 6.42 0.35
C LEU A 75 2.69 5.78 0.32
N SER A 76 2.94 4.84 -0.57
CA SER A 76 4.30 4.31 -0.79
C SER A 76 4.48 3.76 -2.20
N GLY A 77 5.72 3.45 -2.57
CA GLY A 77 6.06 2.79 -3.83
C GLY A 77 6.14 1.28 -3.66
N THR A 78 5.74 0.52 -4.68
CA THR A 78 5.89 -0.94 -4.66
C THR A 78 7.33 -1.40 -4.74
N ASP A 79 8.17 -0.55 -5.33
CA ASP A 79 9.56 -0.84 -5.65
C ASP A 79 10.52 -0.01 -4.78
N ASP A 80 9.99 0.62 -3.73
CA ASP A 80 10.71 1.49 -2.81
C ASP A 80 11.78 0.73 -2.02
N ILE A 81 13.04 1.10 -2.24
CA ILE A 81 14.20 0.49 -1.58
C ILE A 81 14.44 1.02 -0.16
N PHE A 82 13.82 2.13 0.23
CA PHE A 82 13.90 2.69 1.57
C PHE A 82 12.77 2.17 2.44
N PHE A 83 11.54 2.10 1.92
CA PHE A 83 10.37 1.63 2.67
C PHE A 83 9.77 0.44 1.95
N TRP A 84 10.36 -0.74 2.17
CA TRP A 84 9.98 -1.93 1.44
C TRP A 84 8.51 -2.25 1.71
N MET A 85 7.78 -2.50 0.62
CA MET A 85 6.33 -2.64 0.65
C MET A 85 5.80 -3.61 1.73
N PRO A 86 6.42 -4.77 2.02
CA PRO A 86 5.95 -5.65 3.10
C PRO A 86 5.90 -4.97 4.48
N ILE A 87 6.88 -4.15 4.80
CA ILE A 87 6.94 -3.39 6.06
C ILE A 87 5.91 -2.26 6.07
N VAL A 88 5.67 -1.62 4.92
CA VAL A 88 4.61 -0.60 4.75
C VAL A 88 3.24 -1.23 4.97
N LEU A 89 2.98 -2.40 4.37
CA LEU A 89 1.73 -3.15 4.55
C LEU A 89 1.55 -3.61 6.00
N TYR A 90 2.61 -4.09 6.63
CA TYR A 90 2.57 -4.48 8.04
C TYR A 90 2.22 -3.29 8.94
N THR A 91 2.82 -2.13 8.69
CA THR A 91 2.50 -0.87 9.37
C THR A 91 1.04 -0.48 9.16
N TRP A 92 0.57 -0.47 7.91
CA TRP A 92 -0.79 -0.09 7.57
C TRP A 92 -1.82 -1.01 8.25
N ARG A 93 -1.59 -2.34 8.22
CA ARG A 93 -2.46 -3.32 8.89
C ARG A 93 -2.54 -3.11 10.40
N ALA A 94 -1.45 -2.68 11.03
CA ALA A 94 -1.40 -2.43 12.47
C ALA A 94 -2.19 -1.18 12.91
N ILE A 95 -2.48 -0.23 12.01
CA ILE A 95 -3.26 0.98 12.33
C ILE A 95 -4.72 0.58 12.67
N PRO A 96 -5.22 0.87 13.87
CA PRO A 96 -6.56 0.45 14.31
C PRO A 96 -7.68 1.41 13.88
N SER A 97 -7.34 2.66 13.54
CA SER A 97 -8.27 3.71 13.15
C SER A 97 -8.62 3.63 11.65
N PRO A 98 -9.60 4.43 11.16
CA PRO A 98 -9.87 4.51 9.72
C PRO A 98 -8.59 4.76 8.93
N LYS A 99 -8.39 3.99 7.87
CA LYS A 99 -7.15 4.01 7.11
C LYS A 99 -7.39 3.75 5.63
N ALA A 100 -6.49 4.27 4.81
CA ALA A 100 -6.45 4.03 3.38
C ALA A 100 -4.98 3.90 2.94
N LEU A 101 -4.74 3.17 1.85
CA LEU A 101 -3.41 2.97 1.31
C LEU A 101 -3.39 3.41 -0.17
N LEU A 102 -2.28 3.97 -0.60
CA LEU A 102 -1.97 4.27 -1.99
C LEU A 102 -0.60 3.68 -2.30
N MET A 103 -0.58 2.55 -2.99
CA MET A 103 0.66 1.96 -3.49
C MET A 103 0.87 2.38 -4.94
N LEU A 104 1.98 3.07 -5.20
CA LEU A 104 2.40 3.54 -6.51
C LEU A 104 3.18 2.42 -7.22
N PRO A 105 2.60 1.78 -8.26
CA PRO A 105 3.23 0.63 -8.91
C PRO A 105 4.48 1.04 -9.68
N ASN A 106 5.54 0.24 -9.56
CA ASN A 106 6.89 0.48 -10.11
C ASN A 106 7.61 1.72 -9.55
N ASP A 107 7.02 2.42 -8.58
CA ASP A 107 7.66 3.57 -7.98
C ASP A 107 8.72 3.15 -6.96
N ASN A 108 9.91 3.72 -7.12
CA ASN A 108 11.02 3.56 -6.19
C ASN A 108 11.35 4.91 -5.54
N HIS A 109 10.45 5.36 -4.64
CA HIS A 109 10.68 6.54 -3.81
C HIS A 109 10.78 7.88 -4.59
N SER A 110 10.19 7.96 -5.78
CA SER A 110 10.40 9.12 -6.67
C SER A 110 9.59 10.36 -6.30
N GLN A 111 8.54 10.22 -5.49
CA GLN A 111 7.61 11.32 -5.21
C GLN A 111 8.06 12.20 -4.04
N VAL A 112 9.23 12.00 -3.43
CA VAL A 112 9.72 12.88 -2.34
C VAL A 112 9.93 14.30 -2.86
N GLY A 113 9.28 15.30 -2.27
CA GLY A 113 9.39 16.71 -2.68
C GLY A 113 8.45 17.13 -3.81
N ASN A 114 7.73 16.18 -4.42
CA ASN A 114 6.71 16.41 -5.45
C ASN A 114 5.34 15.94 -4.96
N GLU A 115 4.94 16.38 -3.77
CA GLU A 115 3.72 15.93 -3.09
C GLU A 115 2.42 16.43 -3.75
N GLU A 116 1.81 15.63 -4.61
CA GLU A 116 0.36 15.68 -4.79
C GLU A 116 -0.33 14.81 -3.75
N ILE A 117 -0.81 15.45 -2.68
CA ILE A 117 -1.68 14.79 -1.71
C ILE A 117 -3.12 14.86 -2.26
N PRO A 118 -3.84 13.74 -2.40
CA PRO A 118 -5.18 13.78 -2.96
C PRO A 118 -6.11 14.65 -2.10
N LEU A 119 -6.48 15.84 -2.59
CA LEU A 119 -7.38 16.77 -1.89
C LEU A 119 -8.71 16.10 -1.52
N ARG A 120 -9.16 15.16 -2.34
CA ARG A 120 -10.34 14.34 -2.09
C ARG A 120 -10.27 13.61 -0.74
N TYR A 121 -9.08 13.21 -0.28
CA TYR A 121 -8.91 12.57 1.03
C TYR A 121 -9.42 13.44 2.17
N TYR A 122 -8.90 14.67 2.23
CA TYR A 122 -9.31 15.64 3.24
C TYR A 122 -10.77 16.06 3.06
N ARG A 123 -11.25 16.23 1.83
CA ARG A 123 -12.66 16.55 1.58
C ARG A 123 -13.60 15.47 2.11
N SER A 124 -13.25 14.20 1.90
CA SER A 124 -13.99 13.04 2.39
C SER A 124 -13.99 13.00 3.92
N LEU A 125 -12.81 13.17 4.54
CA LEU A 125 -12.67 13.25 6.00
C LEU A 125 -13.49 14.39 6.63
N LEU A 126 -13.59 15.53 5.94
CA LEU A 126 -14.35 16.70 6.37
C LEU A 126 -15.85 16.62 6.01
N GLY A 127 -16.31 15.53 5.39
CA GLY A 127 -17.71 15.35 4.98
C GLY A 127 -18.16 16.24 3.82
N THR A 128 -17.22 16.86 3.10
CA THR A 128 -17.49 17.73 1.93
C THR A 128 -17.39 16.99 0.60
N ALA A 129 -17.00 15.72 0.63
CA ALA A 129 -17.08 14.77 -0.48
C ALA A 129 -17.52 13.40 0.06
N PRO A 130 -18.08 12.51 -0.77
CA PRO A 130 -18.45 11.16 -0.33
C PRO A 130 -17.26 10.40 0.29
N ALA A 131 -17.57 9.42 1.15
CA ALA A 131 -16.59 8.46 1.64
C ALA A 131 -15.91 7.72 0.48
N PHE A 132 -14.68 7.25 0.71
CA PHE A 132 -14.03 6.35 -0.23
C PHE A 132 -14.79 5.03 -0.34
N PRO A 133 -14.76 4.40 -1.52
CA PRO A 133 -15.24 3.03 -1.64
C PRO A 133 -14.37 2.09 -0.79
N THR A 134 -14.99 0.99 -0.41
CA THR A 134 -14.35 -0.18 0.18
C THR A 134 -14.30 -1.29 -0.85
N LEU A 135 -13.25 -2.10 -0.78
CA LEU A 135 -13.06 -3.25 -1.65
C LEU A 135 -13.21 -4.54 -0.83
N SER A 136 -13.85 -5.56 -1.41
CA SER A 136 -13.74 -6.90 -0.84
C SER A 136 -12.31 -7.42 -0.99
N ALA A 137 -11.96 -8.46 -0.24
CA ALA A 137 -10.81 -9.28 -0.62
C ALA A 137 -11.02 -9.76 -2.08
N PRO A 138 -10.00 -9.67 -2.95
CA PRO A 138 -10.11 -10.17 -4.30
C PRO A 138 -10.16 -11.69 -4.30
N THR A 139 -10.89 -12.24 -5.26
CA THR A 139 -10.92 -13.68 -5.55
C THR A 139 -10.26 -13.95 -6.88
N THR A 140 -9.64 -15.12 -7.01
CA THR A 140 -9.03 -15.57 -8.26
C THR A 140 -9.65 -16.89 -8.71
N ALA A 141 -9.83 -17.06 -10.01
CA ALA A 141 -10.32 -18.31 -10.58
C ALA A 141 -9.65 -18.57 -11.94
N PRO A 142 -9.15 -19.80 -12.20
CA PRO A 142 -8.73 -20.18 -13.55
C PRO A 142 -9.92 -20.07 -14.51
N ARG A 143 -9.71 -19.43 -15.65
CA ARG A 143 -10.67 -19.30 -16.75
C ARG A 143 -9.91 -19.41 -18.06
N ASP A 144 -10.04 -20.57 -18.71
CA ASP A 144 -9.28 -20.91 -19.92
C ASP A 144 -7.75 -20.86 -19.67
N ASP A 145 -7.00 -20.15 -20.51
CA ASP A 145 -5.56 -19.89 -20.41
C ASP A 145 -5.22 -18.65 -19.53
N ARG A 146 -6.19 -18.17 -18.75
CA ARG A 146 -6.11 -16.93 -17.97
C ARG A 146 -6.53 -17.13 -16.53
N LEU A 147 -6.15 -16.14 -15.72
CA LEU A 147 -6.66 -15.97 -14.38
C LEU A 147 -7.70 -14.85 -14.38
N ALA A 148 -8.91 -15.16 -13.97
CA ALA A 148 -9.93 -14.16 -13.67
C ALA A 148 -9.71 -13.62 -12.26
N LEU A 149 -9.61 -12.30 -12.15
CA LEU A 149 -9.49 -11.56 -10.90
C LEU A 149 -10.79 -10.81 -10.67
N THR A 150 -11.39 -10.99 -9.49
CA THR A 150 -12.69 -10.37 -9.18
C THR A 150 -12.65 -9.69 -7.82
N VAL A 151 -13.28 -8.51 -7.73
CA VAL A 151 -13.46 -7.75 -6.50
C VAL A 151 -14.86 -7.16 -6.47
N GLN A 152 -15.46 -7.06 -5.29
CA GLN A 152 -16.67 -6.27 -5.08
C GLN A 152 -16.27 -4.88 -4.61
N VAL A 153 -16.93 -3.86 -5.16
CA VAL A 153 -16.72 -2.48 -4.73
C VAL A 153 -18.01 -1.95 -4.12
N ALA A 154 -17.92 -1.43 -2.90
CA ALA A 154 -19.06 -0.88 -2.18
C ALA A 154 -18.73 0.51 -1.66
N GLY A 155 -19.67 1.45 -1.77
CA GLY A 155 -19.49 2.78 -1.22
C GLY A 155 -20.42 3.82 -1.84
N PRO A 156 -20.39 5.06 -1.33
CA PRO A 156 -21.28 6.12 -1.77
C PRO A 156 -20.85 6.79 -3.08
N SER A 157 -19.64 6.48 -3.58
CA SER A 157 -19.12 7.04 -4.83
C SER A 157 -19.40 6.11 -6.01
N ALA A 158 -19.89 6.66 -7.13
CA ALA A 158 -19.96 5.92 -8.38
C ALA A 158 -18.54 5.64 -8.90
N ILE A 159 -18.19 4.37 -9.04
CA ILE A 159 -16.88 3.93 -9.51
C ILE A 159 -16.88 3.92 -11.02
N LYS A 160 -15.92 4.62 -11.62
CA LYS A 160 -15.79 4.72 -13.07
C LYS A 160 -14.71 3.80 -13.62
N GLN A 161 -13.72 3.49 -12.79
CA GLN A 161 -12.60 2.63 -13.18
C GLN A 161 -12.13 1.78 -12.00
N VAL A 162 -11.81 0.53 -12.32
CA VAL A 162 -11.02 -0.35 -11.47
C VAL A 162 -9.90 -0.93 -12.33
N ALA A 163 -8.68 -0.94 -11.80
CA ALA A 163 -7.56 -1.62 -12.43
C ALA A 163 -6.83 -2.50 -11.42
N TYR A 164 -6.40 -3.66 -11.92
CA TYR A 164 -5.60 -4.64 -11.21
C TYR A 164 -4.15 -4.49 -11.64
N TRP A 165 -3.25 -4.25 -10.70
CA TRP A 165 -1.82 -4.29 -10.96
C TRP A 165 -1.26 -5.63 -10.53
N VAL A 166 -0.57 -6.28 -11.46
CA VAL A 166 -0.02 -7.62 -11.27
C VAL A 166 1.48 -7.59 -11.54
N LYS A 167 2.27 -8.04 -10.57
CA LYS A 167 3.67 -8.43 -10.78
C LYS A 167 3.73 -9.95 -10.88
N ARG A 168 4.34 -10.46 -11.95
CA ARG A 168 4.47 -11.90 -12.24
C ARG A 168 5.94 -12.31 -12.14
N MET A 169 6.21 -13.38 -11.38
CA MET A 169 7.55 -13.93 -11.20
C MET A 169 7.48 -15.43 -10.93
N PRO A 170 8.45 -16.24 -11.39
CA PRO A 170 8.48 -17.67 -11.07
C PRO A 170 8.39 -17.94 -9.57
N VAL A 171 7.66 -18.99 -9.20
CA VAL A 171 7.45 -19.47 -7.83
C VAL A 171 8.79 -19.84 -7.23
N GLY A 172 8.97 -19.50 -5.96
CA GLY A 172 10.25 -19.60 -5.25
C GLY A 172 11.29 -18.54 -5.65
N LYS A 173 11.04 -17.75 -6.71
CA LYS A 173 11.89 -16.61 -7.10
C LYS A 173 11.23 -15.25 -6.87
N PHE A 174 10.00 -15.21 -6.38
CA PHE A 174 9.31 -13.95 -6.11
C PHE A 174 10.12 -13.08 -5.15
N GLN A 175 10.30 -11.82 -5.54
CA GLN A 175 10.97 -10.82 -4.72
C GLN A 175 10.16 -9.52 -4.73
N PHE A 176 10.08 -8.90 -3.57
CA PHE A 176 9.60 -7.53 -3.44
C PHE A 176 10.64 -6.54 -3.96
N GLY A 177 10.19 -5.34 -4.30
CA GLY A 177 11.06 -4.33 -4.87
C GLY A 177 11.18 -4.42 -6.39
N LYS A 178 12.03 -3.57 -6.96
CA LYS A 178 12.35 -3.58 -8.38
C LYS A 178 13.07 -4.89 -8.75
N THR A 179 12.58 -5.58 -9.78
CA THR A 179 13.23 -6.79 -10.30
C THR A 179 13.41 -6.71 -11.80
N GLU A 180 14.61 -7.05 -12.29
CA GLU A 180 14.88 -7.08 -13.72
C GLU A 180 13.97 -8.12 -14.42
N GLY A 181 13.33 -7.72 -15.51
CA GLY A 181 12.40 -8.56 -16.25
C GLY A 181 11.02 -8.77 -15.61
N ALA A 182 10.76 -8.24 -14.39
CA ALA A 182 9.46 -8.35 -13.72
C ALA A 182 9.01 -7.01 -13.15
N LYS A 183 8.00 -6.42 -13.80
CA LYS A 183 7.38 -5.13 -13.42
C LYS A 183 5.91 -5.33 -13.04
N TRP A 184 5.35 -4.32 -12.39
CA TRP A 184 3.90 -4.22 -12.17
C TRP A 184 3.21 -3.76 -13.45
N GLU A 185 2.21 -4.52 -13.86
CA GLU A 185 1.43 -4.26 -15.07
C GLU A 185 -0.04 -4.06 -14.72
N SER A 186 -0.66 -3.05 -15.31
CA SER A 186 -2.07 -2.73 -15.09
C SER A 186 -2.97 -3.48 -16.05
N PHE A 187 -4.05 -4.04 -15.51
CA PHE A 187 -5.12 -4.72 -16.25
C PHE A 187 -6.45 -4.04 -15.88
N PRO A 188 -7.09 -3.32 -16.82
CA PRO A 188 -8.37 -2.69 -16.55
C PRO A 188 -9.44 -3.75 -16.31
N ALA A 189 -10.30 -3.48 -15.32
CA ALA A 189 -11.42 -4.34 -14.99
C ALA A 189 -12.70 -3.87 -15.69
N ALA A 190 -13.50 -4.83 -16.15
CA ALA A 190 -14.85 -4.60 -16.63
C ALA A 190 -15.84 -4.80 -15.48
N GLN A 191 -16.82 -3.91 -15.37
CA GLN A 191 -17.89 -4.03 -14.39
C GLN A 191 -18.91 -5.07 -14.85
N THR A 192 -19.22 -6.03 -13.97
CA THR A 192 -20.29 -7.02 -14.13
C THR A 192 -21.20 -6.99 -12.89
N GLY A 193 -22.27 -6.20 -12.94
CA GLY A 193 -23.10 -5.92 -11.76
C GLY A 193 -22.33 -5.11 -10.71
N ALA A 194 -22.23 -5.63 -9.48
CA ALA A 194 -21.42 -5.03 -8.41
C ALA A 194 -19.94 -5.45 -8.45
N ALA A 195 -19.62 -6.48 -9.25
CA ALA A 195 -18.28 -7.03 -9.38
C ALA A 195 -17.47 -6.28 -10.44
N TRP A 196 -16.16 -6.21 -10.23
CA TRP A 196 -15.21 -5.77 -11.24
C TRP A 196 -14.26 -6.91 -11.56
N GLU A 197 -14.19 -7.30 -12.83
CA GLU A 197 -13.41 -8.45 -13.28
C GLU A 197 -12.33 -8.03 -14.28
N ALA A 198 -11.11 -8.54 -14.11
CA ALA A 198 -10.10 -8.52 -15.17
C ALA A 198 -9.58 -9.92 -15.44
N ARG A 199 -9.16 -10.14 -16.69
CA ARG A 199 -8.50 -11.38 -17.11
C ARG A 199 -7.03 -11.09 -17.34
N VAL A 200 -6.18 -11.70 -16.53
CA VAL A 200 -4.73 -11.56 -16.65
C VAL A 200 -4.14 -12.85 -17.23
N PRO A 201 -3.04 -12.78 -17.99
CA PRO A 201 -2.39 -13.99 -18.47
C PRO A 201 -2.05 -14.88 -17.28
N ALA A 202 -2.37 -16.17 -17.38
CA ALA A 202 -1.98 -17.11 -16.35
C ALA A 202 -0.45 -17.08 -16.18
N PRO A 203 0.06 -17.22 -14.95
CA PRO A 203 1.48 -17.42 -14.75
C PRO A 203 1.97 -18.61 -15.59
N ALA A 204 3.01 -18.42 -16.42
CA ALA A 204 3.71 -19.56 -17.02
C ALA A 204 4.42 -20.31 -15.89
N ASP A 205 4.21 -21.64 -15.82
CA ASP A 205 4.74 -22.60 -14.87
C ASP A 205 5.11 -22.01 -13.49
N ALA A 206 4.10 -21.97 -12.61
CA ALA A 206 4.19 -21.54 -11.22
C ALA A 206 4.71 -20.09 -11.10
N ALA A 207 3.83 -19.10 -11.08
CA ALA A 207 4.21 -17.72 -10.77
C ALA A 207 3.29 -17.12 -9.69
N SER A 208 3.88 -16.45 -8.70
CA SER A 208 3.14 -15.72 -7.68
C SER A 208 2.62 -14.41 -8.29
N ALA A 209 1.35 -14.11 -8.08
CA ALA A 209 0.73 -12.86 -8.52
C ALA A 209 0.44 -12.00 -7.29
N LEU A 210 1.01 -10.80 -7.28
CA LEU A 210 0.68 -9.81 -6.27
C LEU A 210 -0.29 -8.79 -6.85
N LEU A 211 -1.38 -8.52 -6.13
CA LEU A 211 -2.47 -7.70 -6.62
C LEU A 211 -2.55 -6.36 -5.90
N ILE A 212 -2.49 -5.27 -6.66
CA ILE A 212 -2.89 -3.95 -6.17
C ILE A 212 -4.14 -3.54 -6.93
N ILE A 213 -5.24 -3.37 -6.20
CA ILE A 213 -6.50 -2.90 -6.78
C ILE A 213 -6.55 -1.40 -6.63
N THR A 214 -6.96 -0.76 -7.70
CA THR A 214 -6.99 0.68 -7.80
C THR A 214 -8.38 1.06 -8.29
N SER A 215 -9.16 1.82 -7.50
CA SER A 215 -10.45 2.40 -7.93
C SER A 215 -10.47 3.93 -7.99
N GLY A 216 -11.26 4.50 -8.92
CA GLY A 216 -11.43 5.95 -9.09
C GLY A 216 -12.85 6.37 -9.49
N SER A 217 -13.32 7.50 -8.95
CA SER A 217 -14.58 8.17 -9.34
C SER A 217 -14.39 9.23 -10.42
N ASP A 218 -13.12 9.55 -10.73
CA ASP A 218 -12.68 10.41 -11.83
C ASP A 218 -11.61 9.64 -12.64
N PRO A 219 -11.66 9.62 -13.98
CA PRO A 219 -10.61 9.02 -14.81
C PRO A 219 -9.22 9.62 -14.56
N ASN A 220 -9.12 10.85 -14.04
CA ASN A 220 -7.87 11.54 -13.73
C ASN A 220 -7.46 11.45 -12.25
N GLU A 221 -8.27 10.82 -11.37
CA GLU A 221 -7.89 10.65 -9.96
C GLU A 221 -6.93 9.47 -9.79
N THR A 222 -5.75 9.73 -9.23
CA THR A 222 -4.79 8.70 -8.80
C THR A 222 -5.35 7.91 -7.60
N VAL A 223 -6.02 6.86 -8.03
CA VAL A 223 -6.39 5.54 -7.54
C VAL A 223 -5.96 4.98 -6.17
N TRP A 224 -6.90 4.41 -5.41
CA TRP A 224 -6.72 3.93 -4.01
C TRP A 224 -6.58 2.41 -3.89
N VAL A 225 -5.81 1.95 -2.90
CA VAL A 225 -5.56 0.54 -2.55
C VAL A 225 -6.14 0.26 -1.17
N ASP A 226 -7.07 -0.70 -1.08
CA ASP A 226 -7.66 -1.09 0.21
C ASP A 226 -7.01 -2.37 0.78
N ASP A 227 -6.49 -3.26 -0.07
CA ASP A 227 -5.67 -4.41 0.38
C ASP A 227 -4.78 -4.92 -0.76
N ILE A 228 -3.72 -5.63 -0.37
CA ILE A 228 -2.83 -6.38 -1.25
C ILE A 228 -3.01 -7.87 -0.96
N PHE A 229 -3.53 -8.60 -1.94
CA PHE A 229 -3.69 -10.06 -1.85
C PHE A 229 -2.46 -10.78 -2.39
N PHE A 230 -1.94 -11.71 -1.58
CA PHE A 230 -0.98 -12.71 -2.00
C PHE A 230 -1.75 -13.99 -2.33
N GLY A 231 -1.83 -14.29 -3.62
CA GLY A 231 -2.28 -15.59 -4.11
C GLY A 231 -1.12 -16.30 -4.76
N GLU A 232 -0.74 -17.46 -4.24
CA GLU A 232 -0.14 -18.47 -5.10
C GLU A 232 -1.27 -18.97 -6.01
N VAL A 233 -1.13 -18.72 -7.31
CA VAL A 233 -2.06 -19.24 -8.30
C VAL A 233 -1.42 -20.54 -8.78
N PRO A 234 -2.00 -21.70 -8.42
CA PRO A 234 -1.49 -23.00 -8.87
C PRO A 234 -1.57 -23.14 -10.39
#